data_AF-A0A1H2L1N7-F1
#
_entry.id   AF-A0A1H2L1N7-F1
#
_cell.length_a   1.000
_cell.length_b   1.000
_cell.length_c   1.000
_cell.angle_alpha   90.00
_cell.angle_beta   90.00
_cell.angle_gamma   90.00
#
_symmetry.space_group_name_H-M   'P 1'
#
loop_
_entity.id
_entity.type
_entity.pdbx_description
1 polymer ?
#
loop_
_entity_poly.entity_id
_entity_poly.type
_entity_poly.pdbx_seq_one_letter_code
_entity_poly.pdbx_strand_id
1 'polypeptide(L)'
;MVTVPKSKKREIITRAPFVHPHVGEIVAYHDEEGPTIDVTIRPEGSEEYAQFGLTAAGAHELADELHRIGTIVQRAGWTPIILSDARAYLPGMTDEQIIERLDRLYRRWGGLVIGFRGRLDRRAGLALALEVHKETLERSAALVEEHAERLSGVPELADRLAELRSSLEDVRQLYIAEQEYQS
;
A
#
# COMPACT_ATOMS: atom_id res chain seq x y z
N MET A 1 20.76 2.86 57.23
CA MET A 1 19.46 3.09 56.57
C MET A 1 19.77 3.55 55.16
N VAL A 2 19.61 2.68 54.17
CA VAL A 2 19.92 3.02 52.76
C VAL A 2 18.63 3.54 52.14
N THR A 3 18.62 4.83 51.79
CA THR A 3 17.49 5.45 51.11
C THR A 3 17.51 4.98 49.66
N VAL A 4 16.65 4.02 49.31
CA VAL A 4 16.40 3.67 47.91
C VAL A 4 15.80 4.91 47.24
N PRO A 5 16.37 5.44 46.14
CA PRO A 5 15.79 6.57 45.44
C PRO A 5 14.37 6.18 45.00
N LYS A 6 13.37 6.99 45.36
CA LYS A 6 12.01 6.86 44.80
C LYS A 6 12.14 6.83 43.28
N SER A 7 11.64 5.78 42.63
CA SER A 7 11.65 5.69 41.17
C SER A 7 11.02 6.96 40.59
N LYS A 8 11.76 7.72 39.80
CA LYS A 8 11.24 8.89 39.09
C LYS A 8 9.99 8.45 38.30
N LYS A 9 8.84 9.06 38.57
CA LYS A 9 7.58 8.71 37.90
C LYS A 9 7.72 9.13 36.43
N ARG A 10 7.95 8.17 35.55
CA ARG A 10 7.82 8.35 34.10
C ARG A 10 6.34 8.31 33.77
N GLU A 11 5.81 9.35 33.12
CA GLU A 11 4.41 9.38 32.68
C GLU A 11 4.32 8.79 31.27
N ILE A 12 3.40 7.84 31.06
CA ILE A 12 3.22 7.22 29.74
C ILE A 12 2.46 8.20 28.84
N ILE A 13 3.06 8.53 27.69
CA ILE A 13 2.42 9.31 26.63
C ILE A 13 1.57 8.38 25.76
N THR A 14 2.15 7.27 25.28
CA THR A 14 1.46 6.28 24.45
C THR A 14 2.13 4.91 24.52
N ARG A 15 1.39 3.87 24.11
CA ARG A 15 1.85 2.48 24.03
C ARG A 15 1.29 1.81 22.78
N ALA A 16 2.13 1.04 22.10
CA ALA A 16 1.75 0.21 20.96
C ALA A 16 2.50 -1.15 21.01
N PRO A 17 1.97 -2.20 20.38
CA PRO A 17 2.75 -3.42 20.14
C PRO A 17 3.94 -3.10 19.20
N PHE A 18 5.06 -3.81 19.36
CA PHE A 18 6.21 -3.66 18.46
C PHE A 18 5.92 -4.17 17.05
N VAL A 19 5.49 -5.44 16.96
CA VAL A 19 4.99 -6.07 15.72
C VAL A 19 3.69 -6.83 16.03
N HIS A 20 3.66 -7.52 17.18
CA HIS A 20 2.51 -8.23 17.69
C HIS A 20 2.50 -8.15 19.23
N PRO A 21 1.34 -8.14 19.91
CA PRO A 21 1.28 -8.07 21.39
C PRO A 21 2.08 -9.15 22.13
N HIS A 22 2.25 -10.34 21.54
CA HIS A 22 3.03 -11.45 22.11
C HIS A 22 4.54 -11.38 21.81
N VAL A 23 5.00 -10.38 21.04
CA VAL A 23 6.41 -10.21 20.65
C VAL A 23 7.08 -9.12 21.44
N GLY A 24 6.38 -8.02 21.72
CA GLY A 24 6.96 -6.87 22.39
C GLY A 24 6.11 -5.63 22.34
N GLU A 25 6.59 -4.56 22.96
CA GLU A 25 5.91 -3.28 23.06
C GLU A 25 6.86 -2.10 22.80
N ILE A 26 6.26 -1.00 22.35
CA ILE A 26 6.87 0.32 22.23
C ILE A 26 6.10 1.23 23.17
N VAL A 27 6.81 1.88 24.09
CA VAL A 27 6.21 2.79 25.06
C VAL A 27 6.92 4.13 25.01
N ALA A 28 6.17 5.19 24.75
CA ALA A 28 6.67 6.55 24.84
C ALA A 28 6.35 7.10 26.24
N TYR A 29 7.36 7.69 26.87
CA TYR A 29 7.27 8.30 28.18
C TYR A 29 7.61 9.78 28.11
N HIS A 30 7.11 10.54 29.07
CA HIS A 30 7.66 11.82 29.46
C HIS A 30 8.44 11.62 30.77
N ASP A 31 9.72 11.97 30.77
CA ASP A 31 10.57 12.00 31.96
C ASP A 31 11.14 13.40 32.21
N GLU A 32 12.11 13.54 33.13
CA GLU A 32 12.72 14.82 33.48
C GLU A 32 13.61 15.40 32.36
N GLU A 33 14.09 14.57 31.44
CA GLU A 33 14.94 14.95 30.31
C GLU A 33 14.12 15.20 29.04
N GLY A 34 12.88 14.70 28.99
CA GLY A 34 11.90 14.97 27.95
C GLY A 34 11.17 13.72 27.46
N PRO A 35 10.61 13.73 26.25
CA PRO A 35 9.98 12.56 25.68
C PRO A 35 11.02 11.51 25.25
N THR A 36 10.90 10.30 25.79
CA THR A 36 11.74 9.14 25.48
C THR A 36 10.89 7.96 25.01
N ILE A 37 11.42 7.12 24.13
CA ILE A 37 10.73 5.93 23.63
C ILE A 37 11.52 4.70 24.05
N ASP A 38 10.89 3.77 24.76
CA ASP A 38 11.50 2.47 25.06
C ASP A 38 10.86 1.39 24.20
N VAL A 39 11.68 0.57 23.57
CA VAL A 39 11.26 -0.62 22.84
C VAL A 39 11.68 -1.85 23.63
N THR A 40 10.74 -2.74 23.90
CA THR A 40 10.99 -4.02 24.56
C THR A 40 10.52 -5.15 23.66
N ILE A 41 11.43 -6.06 23.31
CA ILE A 41 11.15 -7.25 22.51
C ILE A 41 11.35 -8.46 23.42
N ARG A 42 10.26 -9.16 23.72
CA ARG A 42 10.24 -10.37 24.51
C ARG A 42 9.15 -11.29 23.98
N PRO A 43 9.49 -12.22 23.07
CA PRO A 43 8.53 -13.22 22.60
C PRO A 43 7.96 -14.05 23.76
N GLU A 44 6.70 -14.42 23.66
CA GLU A 44 6.03 -15.26 24.66
C GLU A 44 6.78 -16.59 24.86
N GLY A 45 7.02 -16.95 26.13
CA GLY A 45 7.79 -18.15 26.49
C GLY A 45 9.32 -17.98 26.42
N SER A 46 9.84 -16.81 26.04
CA SER A 46 11.27 -16.52 26.03
C SER A 46 11.77 -15.91 27.35
N GLU A 47 12.86 -16.45 27.88
CA GLU A 47 13.62 -15.81 28.96
C GLU A 47 14.53 -14.69 28.45
N GLU A 48 14.93 -14.76 27.18
CA GLU A 48 15.72 -13.72 26.52
C GLU A 48 14.83 -12.56 26.08
N TYR A 49 15.33 -11.33 26.27
CA TYR A 49 14.67 -10.11 25.82
C TYR A 49 15.72 -9.10 25.33
N ALA A 50 15.29 -8.22 24.43
CA ALA A 50 16.05 -7.05 24.02
C ALA A 50 15.27 -5.79 24.44
N GLN A 51 15.98 -4.82 25.02
CA GLN A 51 15.40 -3.53 25.37
C GLN A 51 16.36 -2.42 24.98
N PHE A 52 15.83 -1.38 24.33
CA PHE A 52 16.61 -0.21 23.97
C PHE A 52 15.74 1.05 23.96
N GLY A 53 16.37 2.19 24.20
CA GLY A 53 15.74 3.51 24.16
C GLY A 53 16.02 4.21 22.83
N LEU A 54 15.05 4.99 22.37
CA LEU A 54 15.15 5.87 21.21
C LEU A 54 14.69 7.28 21.61
N THR A 55 15.33 8.28 21.03
CA THR A 55 14.76 9.63 20.95
C THR A 55 13.70 9.66 19.85
N ALA A 56 12.86 10.71 19.83
CA ALA A 56 11.91 10.90 18.73
C ALA A 56 12.61 10.96 17.36
N ALA A 57 13.77 11.64 17.27
CA ALA A 57 14.57 11.70 16.06
C ALA A 57 15.07 10.30 15.63
N GLY A 58 15.62 9.52 16.56
CA GLY A 58 16.09 8.17 16.28
C GLY A 58 14.95 7.21 15.88
N ALA A 59 13.75 7.40 16.41
CA ALA A 59 12.58 6.63 16.00
C ALA A 59 12.14 6.96 14.56
N HIS A 60 12.19 8.23 14.15
CA HIS A 60 11.95 8.62 12.77
C HIS A 60 13.00 8.05 11.81
N GLU A 61 14.29 8.17 12.15
CA GLU A 61 15.38 7.60 11.35
C GLU A 61 15.26 6.08 11.19
N LEU A 62 14.94 5.36 12.28
CA LEU A 62 14.72 3.92 12.22
C LEU A 62 13.52 3.57 11.34
N ALA A 63 12.42 4.32 11.44
CA ALA A 63 11.25 4.11 10.61
C ALA A 63 11.56 4.29 9.11
N ASP A 64 12.31 5.34 8.76
CA ASP A 64 12.74 5.60 7.38
C ASP A 64 13.64 4.47 6.85
N GLU A 65 14.56 3.98 7.68
CA GLU A 65 15.46 2.89 7.31
C GLU A 65 14.71 1.57 7.11
N LEU A 66 13.76 1.23 8.00
CA LEU A 66 12.89 0.07 7.84
C LEU A 66 12.02 0.16 6.58
N HIS A 67 11.49 1.35 6.29
CA HIS A 67 10.73 1.60 5.06
C HIS A 67 11.60 1.41 3.81
N ARG A 68 12.83 1.91 3.83
CA ARG A 68 13.81 1.75 2.74
C ARG A 68 14.14 0.28 2.50
N ILE A 69 14.46 -0.47 3.56
CA ILE A 69 14.75 -1.91 3.47
C ILE A 69 13.54 -2.67 2.94
N GLY A 70 12.34 -2.39 3.46
CA GLY A 70 11.10 -3.00 2.99
C GLY A 70 10.87 -2.78 1.49
N THR A 71 11.14 -1.57 0.99
CA THR A 71 11.04 -1.22 -0.43
C THR A 71 12.05 -2.02 -1.28
N ILE A 72 13.29 -2.19 -0.81
CA ILE A 72 14.31 -2.98 -1.50
C ILE A 72 13.91 -4.45 -1.58
N VAL A 73 13.46 -5.02 -0.46
CA VAL A 73 13.02 -6.42 -0.38
C VAL A 73 11.81 -6.67 -1.28
N GLN A 74 10.83 -5.77 -1.27
CA GLN A 74 9.67 -5.82 -2.17
C GLN A 74 10.12 -5.86 -3.63
N ARG A 75 11.00 -4.94 -4.04
CA ARG A 75 11.48 -4.90 -5.43
C ARG A 75 12.28 -6.12 -5.84
N ALA A 76 13.04 -6.71 -4.91
CA ALA A 76 13.71 -7.99 -5.16
C ALA A 76 12.71 -9.14 -5.41
N GLY A 77 11.47 -9.02 -4.93
CA GLY A 77 10.38 -9.95 -5.20
C GLY A 77 9.85 -9.93 -6.64
N TRP A 78 10.14 -8.88 -7.42
CA TRP A 78 9.76 -8.76 -8.82
C TRP A 78 10.70 -9.54 -9.74
N THR A 79 10.68 -10.86 -9.56
CA THR A 79 11.51 -11.77 -10.35
C THR A 79 11.07 -11.82 -11.82
N PRO A 80 11.94 -12.27 -12.75
CA PRO A 80 11.55 -12.46 -14.15
C PRO A 80 10.31 -13.35 -14.35
N ILE A 81 10.07 -14.30 -13.44
CA ILE A 81 8.87 -15.15 -13.46
C ILE A 81 7.62 -14.30 -13.16
N ILE A 82 7.65 -13.47 -12.11
CA ILE A 82 6.56 -12.55 -11.78
C ILE A 82 6.29 -11.59 -12.94
N LEU A 83 7.34 -11.00 -13.52
CA LEU A 83 7.18 -10.08 -14.64
C LEU A 83 6.58 -10.78 -15.86
N SER A 84 7.01 -12.02 -16.14
CA SER A 84 6.42 -12.85 -17.20
C SER A 84 4.95 -13.15 -16.95
N ASP A 85 4.56 -13.50 -15.72
CA ASP A 85 3.17 -13.73 -15.35
C ASP A 85 2.34 -12.44 -15.49
N ALA A 86 2.88 -11.31 -15.05
CA ALA A 86 2.22 -10.00 -15.12
C ALA A 86 1.99 -9.54 -16.58
N ARG A 87 2.92 -9.84 -17.50
CA ARG A 87 2.75 -9.54 -18.94
C ARG A 87 1.51 -10.18 -19.55
N ALA A 88 1.04 -11.32 -19.03
CA ALA A 88 -0.20 -11.94 -19.49
C ALA A 88 -1.44 -11.07 -19.19
N TYR A 89 -1.37 -10.21 -18.17
CA TYR A 89 -2.43 -9.29 -17.76
C TYR A 89 -2.21 -7.86 -18.25
N LEU A 90 -0.97 -7.52 -18.61
CA LEU A 90 -0.53 -6.18 -19.00
C LEU A 90 0.16 -6.21 -20.37
N PRO A 91 -0.55 -6.59 -21.45
CA PRO A 91 0.06 -6.75 -22.77
C PRO A 91 0.62 -5.42 -23.29
N GLY A 92 1.84 -5.47 -23.83
CA GLY A 92 2.50 -4.31 -24.44
C GLY A 92 3.16 -3.33 -23.47
N MET A 93 3.12 -3.57 -22.16
CA MET A 93 3.85 -2.76 -21.17
C MET A 93 5.31 -3.18 -21.04
N THR A 94 6.19 -2.21 -20.77
CA THR A 94 7.59 -2.46 -20.43
C THR A 94 7.72 -3.00 -19.01
N ASP A 95 8.87 -3.57 -18.68
CA ASP A 95 9.13 -4.12 -17.34
C ASP A 95 9.05 -3.02 -16.27
N GLU A 96 9.54 -1.82 -16.56
CA GLU A 96 9.43 -0.67 -15.64
C GLU A 96 7.97 -0.30 -15.36
N GLN A 97 7.11 -0.28 -16.38
CA GLN A 97 5.69 0.01 -16.24
C GLN A 97 4.97 -1.09 -15.44
N ILE A 98 5.33 -2.35 -15.67
CA ILE A 98 4.80 -3.49 -14.91
C ILE A 98 5.23 -3.40 -13.45
N ILE A 99 6.51 -3.12 -13.18
CA ILE A 99 7.05 -2.95 -11.82
C ILE A 99 6.33 -1.82 -11.09
N GLU A 100 6.11 -0.68 -11.74
CA GLU A 100 5.40 0.44 -11.12
C GLU A 100 3.99 0.04 -10.68
N ARG A 101 3.26 -0.68 -11.53
CA ARG A 101 1.91 -1.16 -11.20
C ARG A 101 1.92 -2.21 -10.09
N LEU A 102 2.87 -3.14 -10.12
CA LEU A 102 3.08 -4.10 -9.04
C LEU A 102 3.40 -3.38 -7.71
N ASP A 103 4.23 -2.33 -7.74
CA ASP A 103 4.55 -1.50 -6.56
C ASP A 103 3.30 -0.78 -6.01
N ARG A 104 2.39 -0.31 -6.87
CA ARG A 104 1.12 0.30 -6.45
C ARG A 104 0.17 -0.75 -5.87
N LEU A 105 0.06 -1.91 -6.52
CA LEU A 105 -0.82 -3.00 -6.06
C LEU A 105 -0.34 -3.57 -4.72
N TYR A 106 0.96 -3.78 -4.55
CA TYR A 106 1.56 -4.28 -3.31
C TYR A 106 1.23 -3.37 -2.12
N ARG A 107 1.37 -2.06 -2.29
CA ARG A 107 1.03 -1.06 -1.26
C ARG A 107 -0.44 -1.08 -0.89
N ARG A 108 -1.33 -1.23 -1.89
CA ARG A 108 -2.78 -1.28 -1.68
C ARG A 108 -3.21 -2.57 -0.95
N TRP A 109 -2.55 -3.69 -1.22
CA TRP A 109 -2.92 -5.02 -0.69
C TRP A 109 -2.10 -5.48 0.51
N GLY A 110 -1.16 -4.66 1.00
CA GLY A 110 -0.32 -5.02 2.16
C GLY A 110 0.60 -6.22 1.93
N GLY A 111 0.97 -6.50 0.67
CA GLY A 111 1.98 -7.50 0.33
C GLY A 111 1.50 -8.83 -0.24
N LEU A 112 0.20 -9.01 -0.45
CA LEU A 112 -0.41 -10.26 -0.94
C LEU A 112 -0.32 -10.48 -2.46
N VAL A 113 0.68 -9.91 -3.13
CA VAL A 113 0.80 -9.94 -4.60
C VAL A 113 1.48 -11.22 -5.11
N ILE A 114 2.39 -11.79 -4.34
CA ILE A 114 3.12 -13.00 -4.71
C ILE A 114 2.38 -14.23 -4.18
N GLY A 115 2.01 -15.12 -5.10
CA GLY A 115 1.34 -16.39 -4.82
C GLY A 115 2.31 -17.58 -4.70
N PHE A 116 1.77 -18.79 -4.86
CA PHE A 116 2.51 -20.03 -4.69
C PHE A 116 3.69 -20.17 -5.67
N ARG A 117 4.84 -20.63 -5.17
CA ARG A 117 6.10 -20.85 -5.92
C ARG A 117 6.68 -19.59 -6.59
N GLY A 118 6.46 -18.41 -6.00
CA GLY A 118 7.03 -17.16 -6.54
C GLY A 118 6.40 -16.75 -7.88
N ARG A 119 5.15 -17.17 -8.12
CA ARG A 119 4.32 -16.74 -9.23
C ARG A 119 3.38 -15.62 -8.80
N LEU A 120 2.88 -14.87 -9.77
CA LEU A 120 1.93 -13.80 -9.48
C LEU A 120 0.63 -14.45 -8.97
N ASP A 121 0.08 -13.95 -7.87
CA ASP A 121 -1.23 -14.40 -7.42
C ASP A 121 -2.27 -14.10 -8.50
N ARG A 122 -3.19 -15.03 -8.76
CA ARG A 122 -4.17 -14.88 -9.84
C ARG A 122 -5.08 -13.67 -9.61
N ARG A 123 -5.47 -13.39 -8.36
CA ARG A 123 -6.30 -12.22 -8.04
C ARG A 123 -5.50 -10.95 -8.26
N ALA A 124 -4.21 -10.95 -7.91
CA ALA A 124 -3.33 -9.82 -8.19
C ALA A 124 -3.22 -9.55 -9.69
N GLY A 125 -3.05 -10.59 -10.52
CA GLY A 125 -3.06 -10.46 -11.98
C GLY A 125 -4.37 -9.87 -12.53
N LEU A 126 -5.52 -10.36 -12.06
CA LEU A 126 -6.83 -9.81 -12.46
C LEU A 126 -6.98 -8.34 -12.03
N ALA A 127 -6.55 -7.99 -10.82
CA ALA A 127 -6.59 -6.61 -10.33
C ALA A 127 -5.74 -5.67 -11.21
N LEU A 128 -4.57 -6.11 -11.69
CA LEU A 128 -3.76 -5.35 -12.64
C LEU A 128 -4.50 -5.11 -13.95
N ALA A 129 -5.14 -6.13 -14.51
CA ALA A 129 -5.91 -5.99 -15.75
C ALA A 129 -7.10 -5.03 -15.58
N LEU A 130 -7.83 -5.13 -14.47
CA LEU A 130 -8.95 -4.23 -14.15
C LEU A 130 -8.49 -2.77 -14.06
N GLU A 131 -7.32 -2.52 -13.45
CA GLU A 131 -6.75 -1.17 -13.37
C GLU A 131 -6.47 -0.57 -14.75
N VAL A 132 -5.92 -1.35 -15.68
CA VAL A 132 -5.67 -0.89 -17.05
C VAL A 132 -6.96 -0.63 -17.83
N HIS A 133 -7.96 -1.49 -17.66
CA HIS A 133 -9.25 -1.27 -18.29
C HIS A 133 -9.92 0.00 -17.78
N LYS A 134 -9.88 0.25 -16.46
CA LYS A 134 -10.40 1.48 -15.86
C LYS A 134 -9.68 2.72 -16.38
N GLU A 135 -8.35 2.72 -16.43
CA GLU A 135 -7.60 3.87 -16.97
C GLU A 135 -7.85 4.10 -18.48
N THR A 136 -8.11 3.03 -19.23
CA THR A 136 -8.50 3.14 -20.65
C THR A 136 -9.89 3.75 -20.76
N LEU A 137 -10.84 3.28 -19.95
CA LEU A 137 -12.19 3.81 -19.89
C LEU A 137 -12.20 5.31 -19.54
N GLU A 138 -11.46 5.69 -18.50
CA GLU A 138 -11.36 7.10 -18.07
C GLU A 138 -10.74 7.98 -19.15
N ARG A 139 -9.70 7.51 -19.86
CA ARG A 139 -9.13 8.22 -21.01
C ARG A 139 -10.12 8.33 -22.17
N SER A 140 -10.85 7.27 -22.48
CA SER A 140 -11.88 7.29 -23.52
C SER A 140 -13.00 8.27 -23.17
N ALA A 141 -13.48 8.28 -21.92
CA ALA A 141 -14.46 9.24 -21.45
C ALA A 141 -13.94 10.69 -21.57
N ALA A 142 -12.71 10.95 -21.14
CA ALA A 142 -12.11 12.28 -21.26
C ALA A 142 -12.00 12.76 -22.72
N LEU A 143 -11.60 11.89 -23.65
CA LEU A 143 -11.53 12.22 -25.08
C LEU A 143 -12.92 12.48 -25.69
N VAL A 144 -13.93 11.72 -25.26
CA VAL A 144 -15.32 11.95 -25.68
C VAL A 144 -15.79 13.31 -25.18
N GLU A 145 -15.52 13.67 -23.92
CA GLU A 145 -15.87 14.98 -23.37
C GLU A 145 -15.15 16.12 -24.08
N GLU A 146 -13.84 15.99 -24.34
CA GLU A 146 -13.05 17.01 -25.04
C GLU A 146 -13.59 17.29 -26.47
N HIS A 147 -14.05 16.25 -27.16
CA HIS A 147 -14.56 16.37 -28.52
C HIS A 147 -16.07 16.57 -28.61
N ALA A 148 -16.81 16.43 -27.51
CA ALA A 148 -18.25 16.54 -27.50
C ALA A 148 -18.73 17.92 -27.94
N GLU A 149 -18.05 19.01 -27.54
CA GLU A 149 -18.42 20.37 -27.97
C GLU A 149 -18.29 20.58 -29.49
N ARG A 150 -17.29 19.94 -30.12
CA ARG A 150 -17.11 19.99 -31.58
C ARG A 150 -18.12 19.11 -32.30
N LEU A 151 -18.48 17.96 -31.72
CA LEU A 151 -19.34 16.98 -32.36
C LEU A 151 -20.85 17.25 -32.10
N SER A 152 -21.20 17.99 -31.03
CA SER A 152 -22.58 18.39 -30.72
C SER A 152 -23.17 19.40 -31.70
N GLY A 153 -22.32 20.04 -32.53
CA GLY A 153 -22.77 20.88 -33.65
C GLY A 153 -23.32 20.07 -34.83
N VAL A 154 -23.18 18.74 -34.82
CA VAL A 154 -23.70 17.84 -35.86
C VAL A 154 -24.93 17.11 -35.30
N PRO A 155 -26.16 17.47 -35.74
CA PRO A 155 -27.40 16.91 -35.20
C PRO A 155 -27.47 15.39 -35.28
N GLU A 156 -26.93 14.76 -36.34
CA GLU A 156 -26.93 13.29 -36.47
C GLU A 156 -26.00 12.57 -35.48
N LEU A 157 -25.09 13.29 -34.82
CA LEU A 157 -24.12 12.73 -33.87
C LEU A 157 -24.49 13.02 -32.41
N ALA A 158 -25.37 13.99 -32.15
CA ALA A 158 -25.76 14.39 -30.80
C ALA A 158 -26.34 13.22 -29.98
N ASP A 159 -27.28 12.47 -30.56
CA ASP A 159 -27.92 11.32 -29.90
C ASP A 159 -26.90 10.18 -29.66
N ARG A 160 -26.02 9.93 -30.63
CA ARG A 160 -24.96 8.91 -30.51
C ARG A 160 -23.92 9.25 -29.45
N LEU A 161 -23.61 10.54 -29.28
CA LEU A 161 -22.70 11.00 -28.22
C LEU A 161 -23.32 10.87 -26.84
N ALA A 162 -24.62 11.17 -26.71
CA ALA A 162 -25.35 10.98 -25.45
C ALA A 162 -25.38 9.49 -25.06
N GLU A 163 -25.65 8.60 -26.01
CA GLU A 163 -25.63 7.14 -25.80
C GLU A 163 -24.24 6.63 -25.41
N LEU A 164 -23.18 7.12 -26.07
CA LEU A 164 -21.81 6.75 -25.76
C LEU A 164 -21.40 7.20 -24.35
N ARG A 165 -21.74 8.43 -23.95
CA ARG A 165 -21.50 8.94 -22.60
C ARG A 165 -22.20 8.11 -21.54
N SER A 166 -23.48 7.80 -21.75
CA SER A 166 -24.24 6.94 -20.84
C SER A 166 -23.60 5.56 -20.70
N SER A 167 -23.23 4.94 -21.81
CA SER A 167 -22.61 3.60 -21.81
C SER A 167 -21.25 3.59 -21.10
N LEU A 168 -20.44 4.64 -21.27
CA LEU A 168 -19.16 4.76 -20.58
C LEU A 168 -19.33 4.94 -19.07
N GLU A 169 -20.35 5.69 -18.65
CA GLU A 169 -20.68 5.85 -17.22
C GLU A 169 -21.23 4.56 -16.62
N ASP A 170 -22.09 3.82 -17.32
CA ASP A 170 -22.58 2.51 -16.86
C ASP A 170 -21.44 1.51 -16.64
N VAL A 171 -20.49 1.45 -17.58
CA VAL A 171 -19.29 0.61 -17.45
C VAL A 171 -18.40 1.09 -16.28
N ARG A 172 -18.31 2.41 -16.05
CA ARG A 172 -17.56 2.96 -14.92
C ARG A 172 -18.16 2.52 -13.59
N GLN A 173 -19.48 2.58 -13.45
CA GLN A 173 -20.19 2.15 -12.25
C GLN A 173 -20.01 0.65 -12.00
N LEU A 174 -20.02 -0.17 -13.06
CA LEU A 174 -19.71 -1.60 -12.95
C LEU A 174 -18.30 -1.83 -12.37
N TYR A 175 -17.28 -1.10 -12.86
CA TYR A 175 -15.92 -1.24 -12.35
C TYR A 175 -15.77 -0.80 -10.90
N ILE A 176 -16.49 0.24 -10.46
CA ILE A 176 -16.51 0.66 -9.06
C ILE A 176 -17.08 -0.47 -8.19
N ALA A 177 -18.21 -1.04 -8.59
CA ALA A 177 -18.84 -2.14 -7.87
C ALA A 177 -17.96 -3.40 -7.81
N GLU A 178 -17.24 -3.74 -8.89
CA GLU A 178 -16.29 -4.87 -8.88
C GLU A 178 -15.09 -4.62 -7.96
N GLN A 179 -14.62 -3.37 -7.84
CA GLN A 179 -13.52 -3.03 -6.93
C GLN A 179 -13.92 -3.17 -5.46
N GLU A 180 -15.13 -2.74 -5.10
CA GLU A 180 -15.66 -2.88 -3.73
C GLU A 180 -15.90 -4.34 -3.34
N TYR A 181 -16.22 -5.22 -4.29
CA TYR A 181 -16.38 -6.64 -4.02
C TYR A 181 -15.06 -7.38 -3.78
N GLN A 182 -13.95 -6.88 -4.32
CA GLN A 182 -12.63 -7.51 -4.22
C GLN A 182 -11.76 -6.99 -3.06
N SER A 183 -12.12 -5.86 -2.45
CA SER A 183 -11.49 -5.27 -1.26
C SER A 183 -12.01 -5.91 0.03
#